data_AF-A0A0C2ZBV8-F1
#
_entry.id   AF-A0A0C2ZBV8-F1
#
_cell.length_a   1.000
_cell.length_b   1.000
_cell.length_c   1.000
_cell.angle_alpha   90.00
_cell.angle_beta   90.00
_cell.angle_gamma   90.00
#
_symmetry.space_group_name_H-M   'P 1'
#
loop_
_entity.id
_entity.type
_entity.pdbx_description
1 polymer ?
#
loop_
_entity_poly.entity_id
_entity_poly.type
_entity_poly.pdbx_seq_one_letter_code
_entity_poly.pdbx_strand_id
1 'polypeptide(L)'
;MKHKNGLMLLVAIFILVSLGVARLNIFYKEYQHTIQTQKIYSKLTSEITHKLQVLIEEQTNATLTIALALSENKSVQQALVDKRDIGKYLKDFSSRLAQESDFKNVWFGLVDRNGTVVSRSWSNLRGDNLLGIREFNTIKSPYIN
;
A
#
# COMPACT_ATOMS: atom_id res chain seq x y z
N MET A 1 23.53 -10.06 -74.58
CA MET A 1 23.76 -9.15 -73.42
C MET A 1 22.49 -8.50 -72.88
N LYS A 2 21.58 -7.93 -73.70
CA LYS A 2 20.36 -7.25 -73.21
C LYS A 2 19.41 -8.12 -72.36
N HIS A 3 19.21 -9.39 -72.70
CA HIS A 3 18.28 -10.28 -71.97
C HIS A 3 18.79 -10.69 -70.57
N LYS A 4 20.11 -10.72 -70.36
CA LYS A 4 20.75 -11.06 -69.08
C LYS A 4 20.63 -9.92 -68.06
N ASN A 5 20.68 -8.68 -68.53
CA ASN A 5 20.54 -7.49 -67.68
C ASN A 5 19.09 -7.29 -67.20
N GLY A 6 18.09 -7.61 -68.03
CA GLY A 6 16.67 -7.57 -67.63
C GLY A 6 16.31 -8.63 -66.56
N LEU A 7 16.85 -9.85 -66.70
CA LEU A 7 16.71 -10.90 -65.70
C LEU A 7 17.33 -10.48 -64.34
N MET A 8 18.53 -9.90 -64.37
CA MET A 8 19.22 -9.43 -63.16
C MET A 8 18.42 -8.33 -62.43
N LEU A 9 17.75 -7.45 -63.18
CA LEU A 9 16.91 -6.39 -62.62
C LEU A 9 15.64 -6.94 -61.95
N LEU A 10 14.99 -7.94 -62.55
CA LEU A 10 13.84 -8.64 -61.94
C LEU A 10 14.22 -9.36 -60.64
N VAL A 11 15.38 -10.03 -60.62
CA VAL A 11 15.89 -10.70 -59.40
C VAL A 11 16.20 -9.67 -58.31
N ALA A 12 16.79 -8.52 -58.65
CA ALA A 12 17.06 -7.46 -57.70
C ALA A 12 15.76 -6.87 -57.09
N ILE A 13 14.72 -6.67 -57.90
CA ILE A 13 13.40 -6.23 -57.41
C ILE A 13 12.79 -7.27 -56.47
N PHE A 14 12.84 -8.55 -56.83
CA PHE A 14 12.30 -9.62 -56.00
C PHE A 14 13.01 -9.68 -54.63
N ILE A 15 14.34 -9.54 -54.61
CA ILE A 15 15.12 -9.47 -53.37
C ILE A 15 14.70 -8.25 -52.53
N LEU A 16 14.57 -7.07 -53.15
CA LEU A 16 14.13 -5.85 -52.46
C LEU A 16 12.74 -5.99 -51.84
N VAL A 17 11.79 -6.58 -52.58
CA VAL A 17 10.44 -6.85 -52.08
C VAL A 17 10.48 -7.85 -50.92
N SER A 18 11.24 -8.93 -51.06
CA SER A 18 11.41 -9.93 -49.99
C SER A 18 12.00 -9.32 -48.72
N LEU A 19 12.97 -8.42 -48.84
CA LEU A 19 13.55 -7.69 -47.71
C LEU A 19 12.54 -6.73 -47.08
N GLY A 20 11.74 -6.04 -47.90
CA GLY A 20 10.66 -5.17 -47.42
C GLY A 20 9.62 -5.94 -46.58
N VAL A 21 9.16 -7.08 -47.09
CA VAL A 21 8.21 -7.96 -46.39
C VAL A 21 8.82 -8.50 -45.10
N ALA A 22 10.10 -8.90 -45.10
CA ALA A 22 10.79 -9.35 -43.89
C ALA A 22 10.86 -8.24 -42.83
N ARG A 23 11.19 -7.00 -43.23
CA ARG A 23 11.25 -5.86 -42.31
C ARG A 23 9.89 -5.51 -41.71
N LEU A 24 8.82 -5.53 -42.50
CA LEU A 24 7.46 -5.30 -42.00
C LEU A 24 7.04 -6.35 -40.98
N ASN A 25 7.37 -7.63 -41.21
CA ASN A 25 7.08 -8.70 -40.26
C ASN A 25 7.83 -8.53 -38.93
N ILE A 26 9.11 -8.14 -38.96
CA ILE A 26 9.90 -7.88 -37.74
C ILE A 26 9.28 -6.70 -36.96
N PHE A 27 8.97 -5.59 -37.66
CA PHE A 27 8.35 -4.43 -37.04
C PHE A 27 7.00 -4.76 -36.41
N TYR A 28 6.15 -5.52 -37.12
CA TYR A 28 4.85 -5.93 -36.61
C TYR A 28 4.98 -6.82 -35.36
N LYS A 29 5.92 -7.76 -35.35
CA LYS A 29 6.18 -8.61 -34.17
C LYS A 29 6.64 -7.78 -32.97
N GLU A 30 7.56 -6.85 -33.17
CA GLU A 30 8.07 -5.97 -32.10
C GLU A 30 6.95 -5.08 -31.53
N TYR A 31 6.13 -4.50 -32.41
CA TYR A 31 4.97 -3.70 -32.01
C TYR A 31 3.96 -4.52 -31.21
N GLN A 32 3.62 -5.74 -31.67
CA GLN A 32 2.70 -6.60 -30.92
C GLN A 32 3.28 -7.03 -29.57
N HIS A 33 4.57 -7.37 -29.54
CA HIS A 33 5.26 -7.77 -28.31
C HIS A 33 5.27 -6.64 -27.27
N THR A 34 5.59 -5.42 -27.68
CA THR A 34 5.60 -4.25 -26.77
C THR A 34 4.21 -3.92 -26.22
N ILE A 35 3.18 -3.95 -27.06
CA ILE A 35 1.79 -3.73 -26.63
C ILE A 35 1.31 -4.83 -25.67
N GLN A 36 1.61 -6.10 -25.96
CA GLN A 36 1.26 -7.21 -25.08
C GLN A 36 1.97 -7.11 -23.74
N THR A 37 3.27 -6.79 -23.76
CA THR A 37 4.09 -6.58 -22.57
C THR A 37 3.54 -5.45 -21.71
N GLN A 38 3.23 -4.29 -22.32
CA GLN A 38 2.65 -3.15 -21.61
C GLN A 38 1.28 -3.49 -21.00
N LYS A 39 0.43 -4.24 -21.72
CA LYS A 39 -0.87 -4.70 -21.20
C LYS A 39 -0.72 -5.66 -20.02
N ILE A 40 0.25 -6.56 -20.05
CA ILE A 40 0.52 -7.48 -18.94
C ILE A 40 0.99 -6.69 -17.72
N TYR A 41 1.94 -5.77 -17.88
CA TYR A 41 2.43 -4.97 -16.77
C TYR A 41 1.36 -4.04 -16.20
N SER A 42 0.54 -3.41 -17.04
CA SER A 42 -0.54 -2.52 -16.57
C SER A 42 -1.61 -3.30 -15.82
N LYS A 43 -2.01 -4.48 -16.33
CA LYS A 43 -2.95 -5.37 -15.65
C LYS A 43 -2.40 -5.85 -14.31
N LEU A 44 -1.15 -6.32 -14.28
CA LEU A 44 -0.50 -6.77 -13.04
C LEU A 44 -0.42 -5.64 -12.01
N THR A 45 -0.02 -4.43 -12.45
CA THR A 45 0.05 -3.25 -11.57
C THR A 45 -1.32 -2.90 -11.02
N SER A 46 -2.36 -2.93 -11.86
CA SER A 46 -3.74 -2.67 -11.44
C SER A 46 -4.21 -3.72 -10.43
N GLU A 47 -3.92 -5.00 -10.66
CA GLU A 47 -4.31 -6.10 -9.75
C GLU A 47 -3.61 -5.99 -8.40
N ILE A 48 -2.30 -5.71 -8.39
CA ILE A 48 -1.54 -5.49 -7.15
C ILE A 48 -2.08 -4.27 -6.41
N THR A 49 -2.28 -3.16 -7.11
CA THR A 49 -2.79 -1.91 -6.51
C THR A 49 -4.17 -2.12 -5.90
N HIS A 50 -5.08 -2.78 -6.63
CA HIS A 50 -6.40 -3.12 -6.14
C HIS A 50 -6.32 -4.03 -4.91
N LYS A 51 -5.50 -5.09 -4.96
CA LYS A 51 -5.34 -5.99 -3.82
C LYS A 51 -4.79 -5.28 -2.59
N LEU A 52 -3.82 -4.37 -2.77
CA LEU A 52 -3.30 -3.55 -1.70
C LEU A 52 -4.36 -2.62 -1.11
N GLN A 53 -5.19 -1.99 -1.96
CA GLN A 53 -6.30 -1.15 -1.51
C GLN A 53 -7.31 -1.94 -0.67
N VAL A 54 -7.70 -3.14 -1.12
CA VAL A 54 -8.58 -4.03 -0.36
C VAL A 54 -7.98 -4.38 1.00
N LEU A 55 -6.71 -4.78 1.05
CA LEU A 55 -6.03 -5.11 2.31
C LEU A 55 -5.95 -3.91 3.26
N ILE A 56 -5.71 -2.69 2.73
CA ILE A 56 -5.71 -1.45 3.53
C ILE A 56 -7.11 -1.17 4.08
N GLU A 57 -8.15 -1.34 3.27
CA GLU A 57 -9.54 -1.14 3.67
C GLU A 57 -9.95 -2.14 4.77
N GLU A 58 -9.63 -3.42 4.59
CA GLU A 58 -9.85 -4.46 5.60
C GLU A 58 -9.14 -4.12 6.93
N GLN A 59 -7.87 -3.72 6.87
CA GLN A 59 -7.11 -3.30 8.05
C GLN A 59 -7.71 -2.06 8.73
N THR A 60 -8.20 -1.10 7.93
CA THR A 60 -8.85 0.12 8.43
C THR A 60 -10.16 -0.20 9.13
N ASN A 61 -11.00 -1.05 8.52
CA ASN A 61 -12.29 -1.46 9.06
C ASN A 61 -12.14 -2.26 10.35
N ALA A 62 -11.17 -3.18 10.41
CA ALA A 62 -10.85 -3.92 11.62
C ALA A 62 -10.34 -2.99 12.74
N THR A 63 -9.48 -2.02 12.42
CA THR A 63 -8.97 -1.03 13.39
C THR A 63 -10.11 -0.18 13.95
N LEU A 64 -11.01 0.30 13.09
CA LEU A 64 -12.19 1.06 13.50
C LEU A 64 -13.09 0.24 14.42
N THR A 65 -13.35 -1.02 14.07
CA THR A 65 -14.16 -1.93 14.88
C THR A 65 -13.56 -2.12 16.28
N ILE A 66 -12.24 -2.33 16.37
CA ILE A 66 -11.52 -2.43 17.65
C ILE A 66 -11.64 -1.12 18.44
N ALA A 67 -11.47 0.04 17.78
CA ALA A 67 -11.57 1.34 18.42
C ALA A 67 -12.97 1.60 18.99
N LEU A 68 -14.03 1.26 18.23
CA LEU A 68 -15.42 1.35 18.67
C LEU A 68 -15.67 0.44 19.88
N ALA A 69 -15.27 -0.84 19.80
CA ALA A 69 -15.42 -1.79 20.90
C ALA A 69 -14.68 -1.34 22.18
N LEU A 70 -13.48 -0.77 22.04
CA LEU A 70 -12.75 -0.18 23.16
C LEU A 70 -13.42 1.08 23.71
N SER A 71 -14.04 1.90 22.85
CA SER A 71 -14.73 3.13 23.27
C SER A 71 -16.00 2.85 24.08
N GLU A 72 -16.63 1.69 23.87
CA GLU A 72 -17.79 1.22 24.64
C GLU A 72 -17.40 0.57 25.97
N ASN A 73 -16.11 0.23 26.15
CA ASN A 73 -15.64 -0.39 27.38
C ASN A 73 -15.69 0.60 28.55
N LYS A 74 -16.51 0.29 29.58
CA LYS A 74 -16.68 1.14 30.77
C LYS A 74 -15.37 1.48 31.48
N SER A 75 -14.41 0.55 31.55
CA SER A 75 -13.12 0.79 32.21
C SER A 75 -12.25 1.79 31.43
N VAL A 76 -12.37 1.80 30.10
CA VAL A 76 -11.70 2.77 29.21
C VAL A 76 -12.38 4.14 29.33
N GLN A 77 -13.72 4.19 29.32
CA GLN A 77 -14.48 5.43 29.53
C GLN A 77 -14.17 6.06 30.89
N GLN A 78 -14.17 5.26 31.95
CA GLN A 78 -13.85 5.73 33.30
C GLN A 78 -12.40 6.25 33.36
N ALA A 79 -11.46 5.62 32.65
CA ALA A 79 -10.09 6.11 32.56
C ALA A 79 -9.98 7.49 31.89
N LEU A 80 -10.82 7.79 30.90
CA LEU A 80 -10.90 9.13 30.30
C LEU A 80 -11.42 10.19 31.28
N VAL A 81 -12.44 9.84 32.07
CA VAL A 81 -13.06 10.74 33.06
C VAL A 81 -12.07 11.03 34.19
N ASP A 82 -11.48 9.99 34.76
CA ASP A 82 -10.59 10.11 35.93
C ASP A 82 -9.17 10.52 35.56
N LYS A 83 -8.87 10.67 34.27
CA LYS A 83 -7.50 10.81 33.72
C LYS A 83 -6.56 9.71 34.23
N ARG A 84 -7.13 8.51 34.46
CA ARG A 84 -6.42 7.37 35.02
C ARG A 84 -5.57 6.72 33.94
N ASP A 85 -4.36 6.36 34.32
CA ASP A 85 -3.52 5.57 33.46
C ASP A 85 -3.99 4.12 33.32
N ILE A 86 -4.15 3.71 32.07
CA ILE A 86 -4.46 2.33 31.70
C ILE A 86 -3.42 1.75 30.73
N GLY A 87 -2.22 2.32 30.68
CA GLY A 87 -1.20 1.97 29.68
C GLY A 87 -0.82 0.49 29.72
N LYS A 88 -0.71 -0.07 30.93
CA LYS A 88 -0.51 -1.53 31.12
C LYS A 88 -1.67 -2.35 30.53
N TYR A 89 -2.92 -2.00 30.84
CA TYR A 89 -4.10 -2.68 30.28
C TYR A 89 -4.11 -2.62 28.74
N LEU A 90 -3.80 -1.46 28.17
CA LEU A 90 -3.73 -1.27 26.71
C LEU A 90 -2.58 -2.06 26.07
N LYS A 91 -1.43 -2.15 26.76
CA LYS A 91 -0.28 -2.96 26.33
C LYS A 91 -0.59 -4.46 26.38
N ASP A 92 -1.25 -4.91 27.43
CA ASP A 92 -1.68 -6.30 27.57
C ASP A 92 -2.73 -6.64 26.51
N PHE A 93 -3.64 -5.71 26.19
CA PHE A 93 -4.61 -5.87 25.10
C PHE A 93 -3.94 -5.97 23.73
N SER A 94 -2.97 -5.08 23.44
CA SER A 94 -2.15 -5.17 22.22
C SER A 94 -1.42 -6.50 22.11
N SER A 95 -0.85 -6.99 23.23
CA SER A 95 -0.16 -8.28 23.26
C SER A 95 -1.10 -9.45 22.98
N ARG A 96 -2.33 -9.43 23.51
CA ARG A 96 -3.36 -10.44 23.20
C ARG A 96 -3.80 -10.39 21.74
N LEU A 97 -4.03 -9.21 21.17
CA LEU A 97 -4.33 -9.08 19.74
C LEU A 97 -3.22 -9.68 18.88
N ALA A 98 -1.96 -9.43 19.24
CA ALA A 98 -0.82 -9.98 18.53
C ALA A 98 -0.66 -11.50 18.71
N GLN A 99 -1.23 -12.11 19.74
CA GLN A 99 -1.22 -13.57 19.93
C GLN A 99 -2.36 -14.25 19.17
N GLU A 100 -3.55 -13.65 19.22
CA GLU A 100 -4.80 -14.27 18.75
C GLU A 100 -5.24 -13.83 17.34
N SER A 101 -4.51 -12.92 16.69
CA SER A 101 -4.87 -12.41 15.36
C SER A 101 -3.65 -11.96 14.54
N ASP A 102 -3.88 -11.58 13.28
CA ASP A 102 -2.87 -11.01 12.39
C ASP A 102 -2.52 -9.54 12.71
N PHE A 103 -3.22 -8.91 13.66
CA PHE A 103 -2.90 -7.58 14.16
C PHE A 103 -1.65 -7.60 15.05
N LYS A 104 -0.47 -7.49 14.44
CA LYS A 104 0.82 -7.36 15.14
C LYS A 104 1.20 -5.89 15.34
N ASN A 105 1.98 -5.60 16.38
CA ASN A 105 2.59 -4.28 16.62
C ASN A 105 1.59 -3.11 16.70
N VAL A 106 0.45 -3.33 17.33
CA VAL A 106 -0.62 -2.33 17.44
C VAL A 106 -0.40 -1.43 18.65
N TRP A 107 -0.61 -0.13 18.48
CA TRP A 107 -0.53 0.83 19.56
C TRP A 107 -1.86 1.47 19.86
N PHE A 108 -2.16 1.62 21.15
CA PHE A 108 -3.39 2.23 21.64
C PHE A 108 -3.06 3.48 22.41
N GLY A 109 -3.65 4.60 21.98
CA GLY A 109 -3.57 5.88 22.66
C GLY A 109 -4.96 6.31 23.10
N LEU A 110 -5.06 6.73 24.36
CA LEU A 110 -6.28 7.30 24.91
C LEU A 110 -6.12 8.82 24.94
N VAL A 111 -7.01 9.52 24.25
CA VAL A 111 -6.96 10.97 24.06
C VAL A 111 -8.29 11.56 24.50
N ASP A 112 -8.25 12.63 25.29
CA ASP A 112 -9.46 13.30 25.72
C ASP A 112 -10.03 14.27 24.67
N ARG A 113 -11.21 14.84 24.96
CA ARG A 113 -11.90 15.79 24.07
C ARG A 113 -11.08 17.05 23.73
N ASN A 114 -10.07 17.39 24.54
CA ASN A 114 -9.20 18.54 24.33
C ASN A 114 -7.91 18.15 23.58
N GLY A 115 -7.85 16.92 23.06
CA GLY A 115 -6.67 16.34 22.40
C GLY A 115 -5.53 16.00 23.35
N THR A 116 -5.76 16.01 24.67
CA THR A 116 -4.71 15.67 25.64
C THR A 116 -4.56 14.16 25.78
N VAL A 117 -3.33 13.67 25.69
CA VAL A 117 -3.04 12.25 25.88
C VAL A 117 -3.18 11.86 27.35
N VAL A 118 -4.12 10.96 27.62
CA VAL A 118 -4.38 10.39 28.94
C VAL A 118 -3.51 9.15 29.20
N SER A 119 -3.36 8.27 28.21
CA SER A 119 -2.56 7.04 28.35
C SER A 119 -2.14 6.49 26.99
N ARG A 120 -1.08 5.66 26.96
CA ARG A 120 -0.51 5.02 25.76
C ARG A 120 -0.07 3.61 26.10
N SER A 121 -0.16 2.67 25.15
CA SER A 121 0.32 1.29 25.32
C SER A 121 1.85 1.15 25.21
N TRP A 122 2.53 2.13 24.60
CA TRP A 122 3.95 2.05 24.24
C TRP A 122 4.86 2.98 25.05
N SER A 123 4.30 3.88 25.86
CA SER A 123 5.06 4.91 26.56
C SER A 123 4.34 5.35 27.83
N ASN A 124 5.12 5.79 28.83
CA ASN A 124 4.61 6.40 30.05
C ASN A 124 4.32 7.91 29.89
N LEU A 125 4.62 8.49 28.74
CA LEU A 125 4.43 9.93 28.46
C LEU A 125 2.95 10.28 28.32
N ARG A 126 2.54 11.37 28.98
CA ARG A 126 1.14 11.84 29.09
C ARG A 126 1.09 13.36 29.15
N GLY A 127 -0.11 13.91 28.94
CA GLY A 127 -0.35 15.35 29.00
C GLY A 127 0.02 16.09 27.71
N ASP A 128 0.62 15.42 26.73
CA ASP A 128 0.86 15.98 25.41
C ASP A 128 -0.47 16.36 24.75
N ASN A 129 -0.58 17.58 24.22
CA ASN A 129 -1.75 17.99 23.45
C ASN A 129 -1.51 17.69 21.96
N LEU A 130 -2.44 16.95 21.36
CA LEU A 130 -2.40 16.56 19.96
C LEU A 130 -3.15 17.55 19.04
N LEU A 131 -3.92 18.50 19.59
CA LEU A 131 -4.53 19.57 18.81
C LEU A 131 -3.44 20.48 18.24
N GLY A 132 -3.38 20.58 16.91
CA GLY A 132 -2.36 21.35 16.20
C GLY A 132 -1.19 20.53 15.67
N ILE A 133 -1.11 19.24 16.01
CA ILE A 133 -0.18 18.31 15.36
C ILE A 133 -0.75 17.96 13.97
N ARG A 134 -0.25 18.61 12.92
CA ARG A 134 -0.62 18.33 11.52
C ARG A 134 -0.04 17.02 10.99
N GLU A 135 1.04 16.51 11.60
CA GLU A 135 1.70 15.28 11.18
C GLU A 135 1.88 14.31 12.36
N PHE A 136 1.35 13.09 12.21
CA PHE A 136 1.45 12.00 13.18
C PHE A 136 2.91 11.68 13.57
N ASN A 137 3.88 12.00 12.70
CA ASN A 137 5.32 11.82 12.89
C ASN A 137 5.90 12.64 14.06
N THR A 138 5.19 13.68 14.52
CA THR A 138 5.62 14.53 15.65
C THR A 138 5.07 14.05 17.00
N ILE A 139 4.15 13.09 17.00
CA ILE A 139 3.75 12.38 18.22
C ILE A 139 4.92 11.49 18.59
N LYS A 140 5.46 11.62 19.81
CA LYS A 140 6.61 10.84 20.30
C LYS A 140 6.43 9.36 19.96
N SER A 141 7.13 8.97 18.89
CA SER A 141 6.89 7.75 18.17
C SER A 141 7.40 6.56 19.01
N PRO A 142 6.71 5.42 18.99
CA PRO A 142 7.19 4.18 19.60
C PRO A 142 8.55 3.70 19.07
N TYR A 143 9.04 4.30 17.97
CA TYR A 143 10.36 4.04 17.40
C TYR A 143 11.50 4.92 17.95
N ILE A 144 11.25 5.80 18.93
CA ILE A 144 12.29 6.63 19.56
C ILE A 144 12.44 6.19 21.02
N ASN A 145 13.35 5.24 21.25
CA ASN A 145 14.04 5.05 22.53
C ASN A 145 15.49 5.52 22.37
#